data_AF-Q26232-F1
#
_entry.id   AF-Q26232-F1
#
_cell.length_a   1.000
_cell.length_b   1.000
_cell.length_c   1.000
_cell.angle_alpha   90.00
_cell.angle_beta   90.00
_cell.angle_gamma   90.00
#
_symmetry.space_group_name_H-M   'P 1'
#
loop_
_entity.id
_entity.type
_entity.pdbx_description
1 polymer ?
#
loop_
_entity_poly.entity_id
_entity_poly.type
_entity_poly.pdbx_seq_one_letter_code
_entity_poly.pdbx_strand_id
1 'polypeptide(L)'
;TSERYGNLKERRGEYYFFYQQLLTRYYFERLTNGLGPIPEFSWYSPIKTGYYTLLTSYYYPFAQRPNHYNVHTEENYEKVRFLDTYEKTFLQYLQKGHFQAYDQKINFHDSKAINFVGNY
;
A
#
# COMPACT_ATOMS: atom_id res chain seq x y z
N THR A 1 -9.57 -8.25 18.03
CA THR A 1 -8.86 -6.95 18.14
C THR A 1 -7.43 -7.19 18.62
N SER A 2 -6.49 -6.27 18.34
CA SER A 2 -5.09 -6.38 18.81
C SER A 2 -4.93 -6.29 20.33
N GLU A 3 -6.01 -5.95 21.04
CA GLU A 3 -6.12 -5.90 22.50
C GLU A 3 -5.69 -7.19 23.20
N ARG A 4 -5.94 -8.35 22.58
CA ARG A 4 -5.51 -9.66 23.11
C ARG A 4 -3.99 -9.73 23.31
N TYR A 5 -3.23 -8.92 22.59
CA TYR A 5 -1.76 -8.94 22.59
C TYR A 5 -1.13 -7.83 23.44
N GLY A 6 -1.93 -7.14 24.28
CA GLY A 6 -1.44 -6.14 25.24
C GLY A 6 -0.62 -5.04 24.58
N ASN A 7 0.66 -4.93 24.96
CA ASN A 7 1.59 -3.90 24.47
C ASN A 7 1.76 -3.88 22.94
N LEU A 8 1.48 -5.00 22.25
CA LEU A 8 1.55 -5.04 20.79
C LEU A 8 0.50 -4.12 20.13
N LYS A 9 -0.60 -3.80 20.82
CA LYS A 9 -1.61 -2.84 20.33
C LYS A 9 -0.98 -1.48 20.02
N GLU A 10 -0.06 -1.02 20.87
CA GLU A 10 0.63 0.27 20.73
C GLU A 10 1.75 0.24 19.69
N ARG A 11 2.11 -0.95 19.19
CA ARG A 11 3.17 -1.19 18.21
C ARG A 11 2.64 -1.81 16.92
N ARG A 12 1.33 -1.86 16.73
CA ARG A 12 0.72 -2.54 15.58
C ARG A 12 1.13 -1.91 14.26
N GLY A 13 1.18 -0.59 14.17
CA GLY A 13 1.61 0.12 12.95
C GLY A 13 3.09 -0.05 12.61
N GLU A 14 3.89 -0.61 13.52
CA GLU A 14 5.22 -1.15 13.18
C GLU A 14 5.15 -2.34 12.22
N TYR A 15 3.94 -2.79 11.83
CA TYR A 15 3.73 -3.70 10.70
C TYR A 15 4.40 -3.23 9.39
N TYR A 16 4.71 -1.94 9.26
CA TYR A 16 5.64 -1.43 8.26
C TYR A 16 6.91 -2.28 8.12
N PHE A 17 7.51 -2.76 9.22
CA PHE A 17 8.71 -3.60 9.18
C PHE A 17 8.48 -4.91 8.43
N PHE A 18 7.29 -5.51 8.52
CA PHE A 18 7.00 -6.74 7.78
C PHE A 18 7.09 -6.51 6.27
N TYR A 19 6.38 -5.49 5.76
CA TYR A 19 6.44 -5.17 4.33
C TYR A 19 7.82 -4.70 3.90
N GLN A 20 8.51 -3.91 4.71
CA GLN A 20 9.82 -3.43 4.33
C GLN A 20 10.85 -4.56 4.23
N GLN A 21 10.85 -5.50 5.18
CA GLN A 21 11.73 -6.67 5.11
C GLN A 21 11.40 -7.56 3.91
N LEU A 22 10.11 -7.76 3.62
CA LEU A 22 9.67 -8.56 2.48
C LEU A 22 10.05 -7.91 1.13
N LEU A 23 9.81 -6.61 0.97
CA LEU A 23 10.16 -5.87 -0.24
C LEU A 23 11.66 -5.81 -0.46
N THR A 24 12.45 -5.64 0.61
CA THR A 24 13.91 -5.70 0.55
C THR A 24 14.39 -7.08 0.07
N ARG A 25 13.82 -8.15 0.65
CA ARG A 25 14.14 -9.53 0.24
C ARG A 25 13.78 -9.80 -1.22
N TYR A 26 12.63 -9.31 -1.68
CA TYR A 26 12.21 -9.39 -3.09
C TYR A 26 13.13 -8.59 -4.01
N TYR A 27 13.54 -7.39 -3.60
CA TYR A 27 14.47 -6.57 -4.35
C TYR A 27 15.84 -7.24 -4.52
N PHE A 28 16.33 -7.99 -3.54
CA PHE A 28 17.56 -8.78 -3.69
C PHE A 28 17.46 -9.84 -4.80
N GLU A 29 16.31 -10.51 -4.98
CA GLU A 29 16.13 -11.41 -6.14
C GLU A 29 16.14 -10.64 -7.46
N ARG A 30 15.59 -9.43 -7.48
CA ARG A 30 15.62 -8.60 -8.69
C ARG A 30 17.05 -8.23 -9.07
N LEU A 31 17.90 -7.92 -8.08
CA LEU A 31 19.30 -7.58 -8.30
C LEU A 31 20.09 -8.75 -8.90
N THR A 32 19.95 -9.95 -8.33
CA THR A 32 20.66 -11.15 -8.83
C THR A 32 20.23 -11.55 -10.24
N ASN A 33 19.03 -11.14 -10.67
CA ASN A 33 18.48 -11.41 -12.00
C ASN A 33 18.54 -10.21 -12.95
N GLY A 34 19.22 -9.12 -12.59
CA GLY A 34 19.37 -7.93 -13.46
C GLY A 34 18.07 -7.18 -13.75
N LEU A 35 17.04 -7.31 -12.90
CA LEU A 35 15.70 -6.72 -13.09
C LEU A 35 15.58 -5.29 -12.56
N GLY A 36 16.58 -4.80 -11.82
CA GLY A 36 16.62 -3.42 -11.30
C GLY A 36 15.54 -3.12 -10.23
N PRO A 37 15.23 -1.83 -9.99
CA PRO A 37 14.27 -1.41 -8.97
C PRO A 37 12.84 -1.91 -9.25
N ILE A 38 12.00 -1.92 -8.22
CA ILE A 38 10.58 -2.23 -8.33
C ILE A 38 9.91 -1.07 -9.11
N PRO A 39 9.17 -1.33 -10.21
CA PRO A 39 8.54 -0.27 -10.99
C PRO A 39 7.45 0.46 -10.21
N GLU A 40 7.41 1.78 -10.32
CA GLU A 40 6.29 2.60 -9.88
C GLU A 40 5.13 2.55 -10.89
N PHE A 41 3.94 2.98 -10.46
CA PHE A 41 2.76 3.08 -11.32
C PHE A 41 1.90 4.29 -10.92
N SER A 42 0.90 4.60 -11.75
CA SER A 42 -0.11 5.62 -11.47
C SER A 42 -1.51 5.08 -11.72
N TRP A 43 -2.47 5.47 -10.88
CA TRP A 43 -3.89 5.16 -11.07
C TRP A 43 -4.51 5.81 -12.33
N TYR A 44 -3.80 6.75 -12.94
CA TYR A 44 -4.24 7.49 -14.13
C TYR A 44 -3.47 7.07 -15.40
N SER A 45 -2.70 5.99 -15.34
CA SER A 45 -1.91 5.50 -16.47
C SER A 45 -1.99 3.98 -16.59
N PRO A 46 -1.82 3.40 -17.79
CA PRO A 46 -1.79 1.96 -17.94
C PRO A 46 -0.66 1.30 -17.15
N ILE A 47 -0.98 0.23 -16.42
CA ILE A 47 0.01 -0.54 -15.65
C ILE A 47 0.81 -1.41 -16.61
N LYS A 48 2.12 -1.15 -16.70
CA LYS A 48 3.02 -1.81 -17.67
C LYS A 48 3.04 -3.34 -17.52
N THR A 49 3.21 -3.84 -16.31
CA THR A 49 3.41 -5.27 -16.03
C THR A 49 2.10 -6.00 -15.73
N GLY A 50 1.71 -6.90 -16.63
CA GLY A 50 0.58 -7.82 -16.46
C GLY A 50 0.90 -9.03 -15.58
N TYR A 51 -0.12 -9.84 -15.32
CA TYR A 51 0.00 -11.13 -14.63
C TYR A 51 -1.09 -12.09 -15.14
N TYR A 52 -0.67 -13.28 -15.56
CA TYR A 52 -1.53 -14.35 -16.06
C TYR A 52 -1.54 -15.49 -15.04
N THR A 53 -2.58 -15.52 -14.22
CA THR A 53 -2.74 -16.54 -13.18
C THR A 53 -3.03 -17.91 -13.82
N LEU A 54 -2.22 -18.93 -13.50
CA LEU A 54 -2.43 -20.32 -13.93
C LEU A 54 -3.24 -21.13 -12.90
N LEU A 55 -4.13 -20.45 -12.16
CA LEU A 55 -5.00 -21.04 -11.15
C LEU A 55 -6.46 -20.86 -11.55
N THR A 56 -7.30 -21.78 -11.11
CA THR A 56 -8.75 -21.74 -11.31
C THR A 56 -9.48 -21.96 -9.99
N SER A 57 -10.64 -21.33 -9.85
CA SER A 57 -11.63 -21.74 -8.85
C SER A 57 -12.50 -22.86 -9.41
N TYR A 58 -13.45 -23.34 -8.60
CA TYR A 58 -14.41 -24.35 -9.04
C TYR A 58 -15.24 -23.91 -10.25
N TYR A 59 -15.60 -22.61 -10.32
CA TYR A 59 -16.52 -22.09 -11.35
C TYR A 59 -15.84 -21.23 -12.40
N TYR A 60 -14.82 -20.46 -12.02
CA TYR A 60 -14.18 -19.49 -12.90
C TYR A 60 -12.66 -19.53 -12.78
N PRO A 61 -11.93 -19.36 -13.89
CA PRO A 61 -10.50 -19.08 -13.81
C PRO A 61 -10.26 -17.76 -13.07
N PHE A 62 -9.09 -17.61 -12.46
CA PHE A 62 -8.73 -16.34 -11.83
C PHE A 62 -8.62 -15.24 -12.89
N ALA A 63 -9.03 -14.02 -12.54
CA ALA A 63 -8.90 -12.87 -13.42
C ALA A 63 -7.44 -12.65 -13.83
N GLN A 64 -7.26 -12.25 -15.09
CA GLN A 64 -5.95 -11.98 -15.68
C GLN A 64 -5.81 -10.48 -15.94
N ARG A 65 -4.60 -9.94 -15.77
CA ARG A 65 -4.29 -8.55 -16.10
C ARG A 65 -3.27 -8.52 -17.25
N PRO A 66 -3.64 -8.06 -18.47
CA PRO A 66 -2.69 -7.98 -19.55
C PRO A 66 -1.60 -6.94 -19.29
N ASN A 67 -0.50 -7.00 -20.05
CA ASN A 67 0.49 -5.92 -20.07
C ASN A 67 -0.18 -4.63 -20.55
N HIS A 68 0.27 -3.48 -20.03
CA HIS A 68 -0.31 -2.17 -20.33
C HIS A 68 -1.82 -2.08 -20.06
N TYR A 69 -2.30 -2.76 -19.02
CA TYR A 69 -3.71 -2.71 -18.64
C TYR A 69 -4.12 -1.30 -18.22
N ASN A 70 -5.15 -0.74 -18.88
CA ASN A 70 -5.72 0.55 -18.51
C ASN A 70 -6.56 0.41 -17.23
N VAL A 71 -6.05 0.92 -16.11
CA VAL A 71 -6.76 0.93 -14.83
C VAL A 71 -7.78 2.07 -14.73
N HIS A 72 -7.58 3.15 -15.48
CA HIS A 72 -8.44 4.34 -15.47
C HIS A 72 -9.58 4.19 -16.48
N THR A 73 -10.52 3.31 -16.15
CA THR A 73 -11.74 3.04 -16.93
C THR A 73 -12.97 3.50 -16.16
N GLU A 74 -14.10 3.62 -16.85
CA GLU A 74 -15.37 4.06 -16.27
C GLU A 74 -15.76 3.28 -15.01
N GLU A 75 -15.61 1.95 -15.04
CA GLU A 75 -15.86 1.05 -13.90
C GLU A 75 -14.98 1.34 -12.67
N ASN A 76 -13.84 1.98 -12.86
CA ASN A 76 -12.84 2.23 -11.81
C ASN A 76 -12.74 3.70 -11.40
N TYR A 77 -13.39 4.65 -12.07
CA TYR A 77 -13.22 6.08 -11.80
C TYR A 77 -13.47 6.46 -10.34
N GLU A 78 -14.54 5.97 -9.72
CA GLU A 78 -14.81 6.27 -8.30
C GLU A 78 -13.76 5.65 -7.37
N LYS A 79 -13.32 4.42 -7.65
CA LYS A 79 -12.29 3.75 -6.86
C LYS A 79 -10.96 4.49 -6.95
N VAL A 80 -10.59 4.92 -8.15
CA VAL A 80 -9.38 5.72 -8.38
C VAL A 80 -9.45 7.05 -7.63
N ARG A 81 -10.59 7.76 -7.67
CA ARG A 81 -10.77 9.00 -6.89
C ARG A 81 -10.62 8.78 -5.39
N PHE A 82 -11.19 7.69 -4.86
CA PHE A 82 -11.06 7.33 -3.46
C PHE A 82 -9.59 7.08 -3.08
N LEU A 83 -8.86 6.28 -3.86
CA LEU A 83 -7.46 5.95 -3.61
C LEU A 83 -6.55 7.19 -3.69
N ASP A 84 -6.72 8.01 -4.73
CA ASP A 84 -5.97 9.26 -4.91
C ASP A 84 -6.23 10.25 -3.77
N THR A 85 -7.49 10.37 -3.31
CA THR A 85 -7.82 11.21 -2.16
C THR A 85 -7.14 10.69 -0.89
N TYR A 86 -7.18 9.38 -0.67
CA TYR A 86 -6.57 8.74 0.49
C TYR A 86 -5.05 8.98 0.55
N GLU A 87 -4.35 8.82 -0.56
CA GLU A 87 -2.92 9.13 -0.68
C GLU A 87 -2.63 10.62 -0.45
N LYS A 88 -3.41 11.52 -1.07
CA LYS A 88 -3.25 12.97 -0.91
C LYS A 88 -3.53 13.44 0.52
N THR A 89 -4.49 12.84 1.21
CA THR A 89 -4.75 13.14 2.63
C THR A 89 -3.54 12.80 3.49
N PHE A 90 -2.87 11.66 3.24
CA PHE A 90 -1.62 11.34 3.94
C PHE A 90 -0.51 12.37 3.65
N LEU A 91 -0.37 12.82 2.40
CA LEU A 91 0.57 13.90 2.05
C LEU A 91 0.27 15.21 2.79
N GLN A 92 -1.01 15.55 2.98
CA GLN A 92 -1.41 16.71 3.78
C GLN A 92 -1.03 16.56 5.26
N TYR A 93 -1.09 15.36 5.82
CA TYR A 93 -0.59 15.10 7.17
C TYR A 93 0.92 15.33 7.27
N LEU A 94 1.69 14.86 6.28
CA LEU A 94 3.14 15.11 6.19
C LEU A 94 3.45 16.59 6.10
N GLN A 95 2.68 17.34 5.30
CA GLN A 95 2.85 18.78 5.15
C GLN A 95 2.62 19.54 6.45
N LYS A 96 1.65 19.11 7.28
CA LYS A 96 1.33 19.77 8.56
C LYS A 96 2.31 19.40 9.66
N GLY A 97 2.78 18.15 9.70
CA GLY A 97 3.65 17.59 10.75
C GLY A 97 2.98 17.40 12.13
N HIS A 98 1.96 18.20 12.44
CA HIS A 98 1.09 18.08 13.61
C HIS A 98 -0.38 18.27 13.20
N PHE A 99 -1.26 17.34 13.57
CA PHE A 99 -2.66 17.36 13.11
C PHE A 99 -3.56 16.54 14.05
N GLN A 100 -4.87 16.70 13.89
CA GLN A 100 -5.88 15.88 14.55
C GLN A 100 -6.59 15.01 13.50
N ALA A 101 -6.60 13.70 13.72
CA ALA A 101 -7.27 12.73 12.86
C ALA A 101 -7.78 11.57 13.71
N TYR A 102 -8.98 11.04 13.39
CA TYR A 102 -9.59 9.91 14.11
C TYR A 102 -9.57 10.07 15.64
N ASP A 103 -9.97 11.24 16.11
CA ASP A 103 -10.01 11.65 17.53
C ASP A 103 -8.66 11.62 18.27
N GLN A 104 -7.55 11.56 17.53
CA GLN A 104 -6.19 11.57 18.07
C GLN A 104 -5.43 12.82 17.61
N LYS A 105 -4.64 13.41 18.51
CA LYS A 105 -3.66 14.43 18.18
C LYS A 105 -2.34 13.74 17.86
N ILE A 106 -1.86 13.88 16.63
CA ILE A 106 -0.65 13.25 16.13
C ILE A 106 0.42 14.31 15.86
N ASN A 107 1.65 14.01 16.28
CA ASN A 107 2.85 14.76 15.92
C ASN A 107 3.86 13.76 15.34
N PHE A 108 4.32 13.98 14.10
CA PHE A 108 5.25 13.09 13.43
C PHE A 108 6.65 13.01 14.03
N HIS A 109 6.96 13.86 15.02
CA HIS A 109 8.19 13.74 15.81
C HIS A 109 8.04 12.78 17.01
N ASP A 110 6.82 12.33 17.34
CA ASP A 110 6.56 11.39 18.43
C ASP A 110 6.78 9.93 17.95
N SER A 111 7.38 9.10 18.80
CA SER A 111 7.55 7.67 18.52
C SER A 111 6.22 6.94 18.34
N LYS A 112 5.12 7.44 18.93
CA LYS A 112 3.77 6.87 18.74
C LYS A 112 3.21 7.10 17.34
N ALA A 113 3.76 8.03 16.57
CA ALA A 113 3.28 8.35 15.23
C ALA A 113 3.36 7.14 14.28
N ILE A 114 4.36 6.27 14.42
CA ILE A 114 4.48 5.06 13.58
C ILE A 114 3.28 4.12 13.73
N ASN A 115 2.71 4.03 14.95
CA ASN A 115 1.54 3.23 15.19
C ASN A 115 0.31 3.82 14.49
N PHE A 116 0.19 5.15 14.44
CA PHE A 116 -0.84 5.81 13.64
C PHE A 116 -0.63 5.55 12.15
N VAL A 117 0.57 5.79 11.61
CA VAL A 117 0.87 5.65 10.18
C VAL A 117 0.57 4.25 9.66
N GLY A 118 0.96 3.20 10.38
CA GLY A 118 0.68 1.83 9.96
C GLY A 118 -0.77 1.35 10.18
N ASN A 119 -1.59 2.10 10.90
CA ASN A 119 -3.02 1.81 11.12
C ASN A 119 -3.96 2.74 10.33
N TYR A 120 -3.44 3.84 9.79
CA TYR A 120 -4.15 4.76 8.89
C TYR A 120 -4.62 4.00 7.66
#